data_AF-A0A2W2E451-F1
#
_entry.id   AF-A0A2W2E451-F1
#
_cell.length_a   1.000
_cell.length_b   1.000
_cell.length_c   1.000
_cell.angle_alpha   90.00
_cell.angle_beta   90.00
_cell.angle_gamma   90.00
#
_symmetry.space_group_name_H-M   'P 1'
#
loop_
_entity.id
_entity.type
_entity.pdbx_description
1 polymer ?
#
loop_
_entity_poly.entity_id
_entity_poly.type
_entity_poly.pdbx_seq_one_letter_code
_entity_poly.pdbx_strand_id
1 'polypeptide(L)'
;MSNAQTEPMSIIETRLAHDFHRKATSLLADAAPRTGVPLSAIAVLRDFLVAQLHHHHESEDDLLWPRLAAADAQVAAGLAELSKEHDLLDASLDALAAAPAQQDGDRAKLADAAAAVRDLVHRHLEHEEPLLFPALRTHMTAEDWAEFSQQVIATSPMDAAHLLIGFFDLVGDPREVELVLAGLPEPARAALPILRAQAENDLRVLQAS
;
A
#
# COMPACT_ATOMS: atom_id res chain seq x y z
N MET A 1 -20.92 25.44 15.24
CA MET A 1 -20.66 24.00 15.27
C MET A 1 -20.24 23.61 13.87
N SER A 2 -18.95 23.35 13.66
CA SER A 2 -18.42 23.03 12.34
C SER A 2 -18.96 21.67 11.93
N ASN A 3 -19.79 21.63 10.88
CA ASN A 3 -20.07 20.39 10.15
C ASN A 3 -18.74 19.99 9.50
N ALA A 4 -17.92 19.21 10.21
CA ALA A 4 -16.87 18.46 9.53
C ALA A 4 -17.62 17.49 8.61
N GLN A 5 -17.64 17.76 7.30
CA GLN A 5 -18.06 16.76 6.33
C GLN A 5 -17.14 15.57 6.53
N THR A 6 -17.71 14.40 6.79
CA THR A 6 -16.95 13.15 6.76
C THR A 6 -16.38 13.01 5.35
N GLU A 7 -15.06 12.79 5.24
CA GLU A 7 -14.42 12.55 3.94
C GLU A 7 -15.06 11.33 3.25
N PRO A 8 -15.15 11.30 1.91
CA PRO A 8 -15.64 10.13 1.17
C PRO A 8 -14.78 8.89 1.44
N MET A 9 -15.39 7.69 1.36
CA MET A 9 -14.65 6.43 1.50
C MET A 9 -13.51 6.32 0.48
N SER A 10 -13.66 6.88 -0.72
CA SER A 10 -12.57 6.95 -1.71
C SER A 10 -11.34 7.68 -1.20
N ILE A 11 -11.52 8.76 -0.45
CA ILE A 11 -10.39 9.50 0.13
C ILE A 11 -9.82 8.77 1.34
N ILE A 12 -10.67 8.16 2.17
CA ILE A 12 -10.22 7.43 3.36
C ILE A 12 -9.39 6.19 2.96
N GLU A 13 -9.91 5.36 2.08
CA GLU A 13 -9.27 4.11 1.65
C GLU A 13 -7.98 4.38 0.87
N THR A 14 -8.00 5.29 -0.11
CA THR A 14 -6.78 5.66 -0.87
C THR A 14 -5.70 6.22 0.05
N ARG A 15 -6.03 7.19 0.92
CA ARG A 15 -5.04 7.73 1.87
C ARG A 15 -4.46 6.64 2.77
N LEU A 16 -5.29 5.75 3.29
CA LEU A 16 -4.84 4.68 4.18
C LEU A 16 -3.90 3.72 3.44
N ALA A 17 -4.20 3.38 2.19
CA ALA A 17 -3.32 2.58 1.34
C ALA A 17 -1.98 3.29 1.06
N HIS A 18 -2.00 4.57 0.70
CA HIS A 18 -0.79 5.35 0.41
C HIS A 18 0.10 5.49 1.65
N ASP A 19 -0.49 5.80 2.81
CA ASP A 19 0.25 5.90 4.07
C ASP A 19 0.82 4.55 4.52
N PHE A 20 0.08 3.46 4.28
CA PHE A 20 0.60 2.11 4.43
C PHE A 20 1.85 1.90 3.56
N HIS A 21 1.78 2.17 2.25
CA HIS A 21 2.89 1.97 1.33
C HIS A 21 4.11 2.81 1.72
N ARG A 22 3.92 4.08 2.10
CA ARG A 22 5.01 4.93 2.63
C ARG A 22 5.66 4.32 3.86
N LYS A 23 4.85 3.88 4.83
CA LYS A 23 5.35 3.38 6.12
C LYS A 23 6.05 2.05 5.96
N ALA A 24 5.48 1.14 5.18
CA ALA A 24 5.98 -0.21 5.02
C ALA A 24 7.30 -0.24 4.21
N THR A 25 7.39 0.52 3.12
CA THR A 25 8.65 0.66 2.36
C THR A 25 9.75 1.32 3.18
N SER A 26 9.42 2.33 3.99
CA SER A 26 10.38 2.94 4.92
C SER A 26 10.87 1.94 5.97
N LEU A 27 9.95 1.14 6.55
CA LEU A 27 10.32 0.11 7.52
C LEU A 27 11.25 -0.93 6.90
N LEU A 28 10.98 -1.38 5.67
CA LEU A 28 11.83 -2.34 4.98
C LEU A 28 13.24 -1.76 4.75
N ALA A 29 13.33 -0.54 4.23
CA ALA A 29 14.61 0.14 3.98
C ALA A 29 15.41 0.33 5.28
N ASP A 30 14.74 0.66 6.38
CA ASP A 30 15.37 0.86 7.70
C ASP A 30 15.81 -0.46 8.36
N ALA A 31 15.04 -1.54 8.17
CA ALA A 31 15.28 -2.83 8.81
C ALA A 31 16.30 -3.70 8.04
N ALA A 32 16.33 -3.61 6.72
CA ALA A 32 17.22 -4.40 5.86
C ALA A 32 18.70 -4.41 6.29
N PRO A 33 19.34 -3.25 6.62
CA PRO A 33 20.74 -3.24 7.03
C PRO A 33 20.99 -3.71 8.48
N ARG A 34 19.95 -3.92 9.29
CA ARG A 34 20.10 -4.20 10.73
C ARG A 34 20.35 -5.69 10.98
N THR A 35 21.53 -6.02 11.50
CA THR A 35 21.90 -7.40 11.86
C THR A 35 21.03 -7.99 12.98
N GLY A 36 20.38 -7.15 13.80
CA GLY A 36 19.46 -7.57 14.86
C GLY A 36 18.08 -8.00 14.35
N VAL A 37 17.71 -7.64 13.11
CA VAL A 37 16.43 -8.04 12.52
C VAL A 37 16.63 -9.34 11.71
N PRO A 38 15.86 -10.41 11.98
CA PRO A 38 15.98 -11.66 11.24
C PRO A 38 15.73 -11.46 9.72
N LEU A 39 16.63 -11.98 8.89
CA LEU A 39 16.48 -11.94 7.43
C LEU A 39 15.19 -12.60 6.94
N SER A 40 14.71 -13.63 7.65
CA SER A 40 13.42 -14.26 7.34
C SER A 40 12.24 -13.30 7.52
N ALA A 41 12.27 -12.43 8.54
CA ALA A 41 11.23 -11.41 8.74
C ALA A 41 11.32 -10.33 7.65
N ILE A 42 12.54 -9.93 7.28
CA ILE A 42 12.77 -8.98 6.17
C ILE A 42 12.26 -9.56 4.85
N ALA A 43 12.52 -10.85 4.57
CA ALA A 43 12.02 -11.52 3.37
C ALA A 43 10.49 -11.55 3.31
N VAL A 44 9.82 -11.87 4.43
CA VAL A 44 8.35 -11.83 4.51
C VAL A 44 7.82 -10.42 4.22
N LEU A 45 8.39 -9.38 4.83
CA LEU A 45 7.98 -8.00 4.58
C LEU A 45 8.22 -7.59 3.12
N ARG A 46 9.37 -7.96 2.56
CA ARG A 46 9.74 -7.70 1.16
C ARG A 46 8.72 -8.32 0.21
N ASP A 47 8.45 -9.62 0.35
CA ASP A 47 7.57 -10.37 -0.56
C ASP A 47 6.13 -9.86 -0.48
N PHE A 48 5.66 -9.57 0.74
CA PHE A 48 4.38 -8.90 0.97
C PHE A 48 4.30 -7.53 0.28
N LEU A 49 5.32 -6.68 0.42
CA LEU A 49 5.33 -5.35 -0.18
C LEU A 49 5.36 -5.38 -1.70
N VAL A 50 6.18 -6.26 -2.27
CA VAL A 50 6.25 -6.45 -3.73
C VAL A 50 4.88 -6.85 -4.26
N ALA A 51 4.26 -7.86 -3.67
CA ALA A 51 2.94 -8.32 -4.10
C ALA A 51 1.87 -7.22 -3.96
N GLN A 52 1.83 -6.52 -2.82
CA GLN A 52 0.83 -5.47 -2.59
C GLN A 52 1.01 -4.24 -3.49
N LEU A 53 2.25 -3.82 -3.79
CA LEU A 53 2.49 -2.67 -4.66
C LEU A 53 2.17 -2.98 -6.13
N HIS A 54 2.55 -4.16 -6.64
CA HIS A 54 2.11 -4.57 -7.98
C HIS A 54 0.58 -4.61 -8.08
N HIS A 55 -0.08 -5.23 -7.09
CA HIS A 55 -1.56 -5.28 -7.04
C HIS A 55 -2.19 -3.88 -6.99
N HIS A 56 -1.58 -2.95 -6.26
CA HIS A 56 -2.03 -1.55 -6.18
C HIS A 56 -1.92 -0.85 -7.54
N HIS A 57 -0.74 -0.87 -8.18
CA HIS A 57 -0.54 -0.26 -9.49
C HIS A 57 -1.46 -0.87 -10.56
N GLU A 58 -1.60 -2.20 -10.59
CA GLU A 58 -2.50 -2.91 -11.52
C GLU A 58 -3.96 -2.50 -11.30
N SER A 59 -4.42 -2.45 -10.05
CA SER A 59 -5.78 -2.01 -9.72
C SER A 59 -6.04 -0.57 -10.20
N GLU A 60 -5.02 0.28 -10.09
CA GLU A 60 -5.08 1.66 -10.51
C GLU A 60 -5.12 1.81 -12.02
N ASP A 61 -4.15 1.24 -12.73
CA ASP A 61 -4.02 1.35 -14.18
C ASP A 61 -5.17 0.66 -14.93
N ASP A 62 -5.63 -0.49 -14.46
CA ASP A 62 -6.62 -1.29 -15.18
C ASP A 62 -8.07 -0.94 -14.81
N LEU A 63 -8.31 -0.44 -13.60
CA LEU A 63 -9.67 -0.22 -13.08
C LEU A 63 -9.97 1.24 -12.76
N LEU A 64 -9.11 1.93 -12.00
CA LEU A 64 -9.41 3.26 -11.49
C LEU A 64 -9.11 4.37 -12.51
N TRP A 65 -7.96 4.31 -13.18
CA TRP A 65 -7.51 5.32 -14.14
C TRP A 65 -8.46 5.43 -15.32
N PRO A 66 -8.93 4.31 -15.93
CA PRO A 66 -9.86 4.37 -17.05
C PRO A 66 -11.19 5.03 -16.67
N ARG A 67 -11.68 4.81 -15.44
CA ARG A 67 -12.91 5.43 -14.94
C ARG A 67 -12.74 6.94 -14.80
N LEU A 68 -11.66 7.39 -14.17
CA LEU A 68 -11.38 8.82 -13.98
C LEU A 68 -11.10 9.54 -15.31
N ALA A 69 -10.35 8.92 -16.22
CA ALA A 69 -10.06 9.46 -17.54
C ALA A 69 -11.30 9.58 -18.43
N ALA A 70 -12.27 8.66 -18.29
CA ALA A 70 -13.56 8.74 -18.99
C ALA A 70 -14.45 9.86 -18.46
N ALA A 71 -14.34 10.20 -17.16
CA ALA A 71 -15.08 11.27 -16.53
C ALA A 71 -14.48 12.67 -16.84
N ASP A 72 -13.15 12.77 -16.97
CA ASP A 72 -12.47 14.03 -17.23
C ASP A 72 -11.18 13.87 -18.07
N ALA A 73 -11.26 14.33 -19.32
CA ALA A 73 -10.15 14.30 -20.26
C ALA A 73 -8.95 15.17 -19.83
N GLN A 74 -9.14 16.14 -18.93
CA GLN A 74 -8.04 16.95 -18.40
C GLN A 74 -7.19 16.17 -17.39
N VAL A 75 -7.76 15.19 -16.71
CA VAL A 75 -7.07 14.32 -15.74
C VAL A 75 -6.30 13.20 -16.46
N ALA A 76 -6.80 12.75 -17.62
CA ALA A 76 -6.25 11.63 -18.38
C ALA A 76 -4.75 11.77 -18.71
N ALA A 77 -4.27 12.97 -19.05
CA ALA A 77 -2.86 13.18 -19.36
C ALA A 77 -1.95 12.99 -18.13
N GLY A 78 -2.40 13.41 -16.94
CA GLY A 78 -1.65 13.21 -15.70
C GLY A 78 -1.61 11.74 -15.27
N LEU A 79 -2.74 11.06 -15.39
CA LEU A 79 -2.84 9.61 -15.13
C LEU A 79 -1.91 8.80 -16.04
N ALA A 80 -1.81 9.16 -17.32
CA ALA A 80 -0.89 8.49 -18.25
C ALA A 80 0.59 8.72 -17.92
N GLU A 81 0.97 9.82 -17.26
CA GLU A 81 2.33 9.99 -16.74
C GLU A 81 2.54 9.16 -15.47
N LEU A 82 1.54 9.05 -14.59
CA LEU A 82 1.60 8.20 -13.39
C LEU A 82 1.76 6.72 -13.76
N SER A 83 1.08 6.21 -14.80
CA SER A 83 1.29 4.83 -15.27
C SER A 83 2.72 4.59 -15.77
N LYS A 84 3.42 5.60 -16.32
CA LYS A 84 4.85 5.46 -16.67
C LYS A 84 5.75 5.45 -15.43
N GLU A 85 5.32 6.10 -14.36
CA GLU A 85 6.00 5.98 -13.07
C GLU A 85 5.80 4.57 -12.50
N HIS A 86 4.60 3.97 -12.62
CA HIS A 86 4.38 2.56 -12.29
C HIS A 86 5.34 1.64 -13.02
N ASP A 87 5.55 1.78 -14.34
CA ASP A 87 6.53 0.97 -15.09
C ASP A 87 7.94 1.00 -14.45
N LEU A 88 8.38 2.17 -13.99
CA LEU A 88 9.68 2.34 -13.32
C LEU A 88 9.69 1.76 -11.91
N LEU A 89 8.58 1.92 -11.17
CA LEU A 89 8.41 1.35 -9.85
C LEU A 89 8.41 -0.18 -9.91
N ASP A 90 7.66 -0.77 -10.83
CA ASP A 90 7.54 -2.21 -11.03
C ASP A 90 8.87 -2.85 -11.39
N ALA A 91 9.67 -2.23 -12.26
CA ALA A 91 11.03 -2.69 -12.53
C ALA A 91 11.94 -2.65 -11.27
N SER A 92 11.72 -1.71 -10.36
CA SER A 92 12.42 -1.63 -9.08
C SER A 92 11.91 -2.67 -8.07
N LEU A 93 10.61 -2.98 -8.09
CA LEU A 93 10.01 -4.06 -7.31
C LEU A 93 10.54 -5.43 -7.75
N ASP A 94 10.68 -5.67 -9.06
CA ASP A 94 11.33 -6.85 -9.61
C ASP A 94 12.78 -7.00 -9.10
N ALA A 95 13.53 -5.89 -9.10
CA ALA A 95 14.90 -5.88 -8.59
C ALA A 95 14.96 -6.15 -7.07
N LEU A 96 14.01 -5.60 -6.31
CA LEU A 96 13.87 -5.87 -4.88
C LEU A 96 13.52 -7.34 -4.63
N ALA A 97 12.57 -7.92 -5.36
CA ALA A 97 12.19 -9.32 -5.26
C ALA A 97 13.37 -10.26 -5.55
N ALA A 98 14.20 -9.91 -6.54
CA ALA A 98 15.40 -10.66 -6.90
C ALA A 98 16.57 -10.49 -5.91
N ALA A 99 16.53 -9.50 -5.01
CA ALA A 99 17.60 -9.27 -4.04
C ALA A 99 17.65 -10.43 -3.02
N PRO A 100 18.84 -11.04 -2.81
CA PRO A 100 18.96 -12.14 -1.87
C PRO A 100 18.73 -11.66 -0.41
N ALA A 101 18.26 -12.57 0.43
CA ALA A 101 17.92 -12.33 1.83
C ALA A 101 18.18 -13.59 2.68
N GLN A 102 19.22 -14.37 2.36
CA GLN A 102 19.49 -15.66 2.99
C GLN A 102 20.64 -15.61 4.00
N GLN A 103 21.60 -14.71 3.79
CA GLN A 103 22.80 -14.58 4.61
C GLN A 103 23.12 -13.11 4.88
N ASP A 104 23.83 -12.82 5.97
CA ASP A 104 24.13 -11.44 6.36
C ASP A 104 24.90 -10.65 5.29
N GLY A 105 25.67 -11.33 4.43
CA GLY A 105 26.36 -10.72 3.29
C GLY A 105 25.41 -10.12 2.23
N ASP A 106 24.13 -10.50 2.23
CA ASP A 106 23.12 -10.02 1.29
C ASP A 106 22.52 -8.66 1.69
N ARG A 107 22.63 -8.29 2.98
CA ARG A 107 21.93 -7.14 3.57
C ARG A 107 22.19 -5.83 2.87
N ALA A 108 23.43 -5.58 2.43
CA ALA A 108 23.76 -4.34 1.73
C ALA A 108 22.98 -4.20 0.43
N LYS A 109 22.94 -5.26 -0.40
CA LYS A 109 22.19 -5.25 -1.66
C LYS A 109 20.68 -5.12 -1.44
N LEU A 110 20.17 -5.82 -0.43
CA LEU A 110 18.76 -5.74 -0.07
C LEU A 110 18.38 -4.35 0.44
N ALA A 111 19.24 -3.72 1.25
CA ALA A 111 19.03 -2.37 1.74
C ALA A 111 19.05 -1.33 0.61
N ASP A 112 19.98 -1.47 -0.34
CA ASP A 112 20.05 -0.59 -1.51
C ASP A 112 18.78 -0.69 -2.37
N ALA A 113 18.31 -1.91 -2.64
CA ALA A 113 17.07 -2.14 -3.39
C ALA A 113 15.83 -1.62 -2.64
N ALA A 114 15.73 -1.86 -1.34
CA ALA A 114 14.63 -1.40 -0.51
C ALA A 114 14.58 0.14 -0.43
N ALA A 115 15.74 0.79 -0.31
CA ALA A 115 15.85 2.25 -0.34
C ALA A 115 15.41 2.84 -1.69
N ALA A 116 15.79 2.19 -2.80
CA ALA A 116 15.36 2.62 -4.14
C ALA A 116 13.84 2.56 -4.31
N VAL A 117 13.20 1.46 -3.88
CA VAL A 117 11.73 1.31 -3.89
C VAL A 117 11.06 2.35 -3.00
N ARG A 118 11.54 2.54 -1.75
CA ARG A 118 11.01 3.58 -0.85
C ARG A 118 11.05 4.96 -1.51
N ASP A 119 12.18 5.36 -2.08
CA ASP A 119 12.35 6.69 -2.65
C ASP A 119 11.53 6.89 -3.93
N LEU A 120 11.27 5.82 -4.69
CA LEU A 120 10.35 5.84 -5.83
C LEU A 120 8.89 5.97 -5.38
N VAL A 121 8.44 5.13 -4.44
CA VAL A 121 7.08 5.17 -3.89
C VAL A 121 6.76 6.52 -3.28
N HIS A 122 7.66 7.10 -2.47
CA HIS A 122 7.38 8.40 -1.85
C HIS A 122 7.22 9.51 -2.89
N ARG A 123 8.11 9.56 -3.90
CA ARG A 123 8.01 10.55 -4.98
C ARG A 123 6.77 10.34 -5.85
N HIS A 124 6.43 9.09 -6.14
CA HIS A 124 5.25 8.76 -6.93
C HIS A 124 3.98 9.26 -6.25
N LEU A 125 3.79 8.91 -4.97
CA LEU A 125 2.61 9.33 -4.21
C LEU A 125 2.54 10.86 -4.01
N GLU A 126 3.70 11.55 -3.91
CA GLU A 126 3.76 13.03 -3.91
C GLU A 126 3.27 13.67 -5.22
N HIS A 127 3.44 12.97 -6.34
CA HIS A 127 2.96 13.40 -7.66
C HIS A 127 1.49 13.03 -7.87
N GLU A 128 1.09 11.86 -7.38
CA GLU A 128 -0.22 11.28 -7.59
C GLU A 128 -1.32 11.98 -6.78
N GLU A 129 -1.13 12.16 -5.47
CA GLU A 129 -2.17 12.65 -4.56
C GLU A 129 -2.75 14.03 -4.91
N PRO A 130 -1.96 15.03 -5.36
CA PRO A 130 -2.50 16.32 -5.81
C PRO A 130 -3.42 16.21 -7.04
N LEU A 131 -3.27 15.16 -7.85
CA LEU A 131 -4.12 14.88 -9.00
C LEU A 131 -5.30 13.97 -8.61
N LEU A 132 -5.01 12.86 -7.92
CA LEU A 132 -5.98 11.82 -7.64
C LEU A 132 -7.05 12.28 -6.64
N PHE A 133 -6.68 12.92 -5.54
CA PHE A 133 -7.68 13.26 -4.51
C PHE A 133 -8.74 14.26 -5.00
N PRO A 134 -8.42 15.32 -5.77
CA PRO A 134 -9.45 16.14 -6.39
C PRO A 134 -10.31 15.37 -7.41
N ALA A 135 -9.71 14.48 -8.20
CA ALA A 135 -10.43 13.67 -9.18
C ALA A 135 -11.42 12.71 -8.49
N LEU A 136 -11.01 12.03 -7.42
CA LEU A 136 -11.89 11.17 -6.62
C LEU A 136 -13.06 11.97 -6.02
N ARG A 137 -12.82 13.15 -5.43
CA ARG A 137 -13.91 13.96 -4.86
C ARG A 137 -14.91 14.45 -5.91
N THR A 138 -14.45 14.70 -7.13
CA THR A 138 -15.26 15.31 -8.19
C THR A 138 -16.01 14.26 -9.00
N HIS A 139 -15.36 13.14 -9.32
CA HIS A 139 -15.79 12.21 -10.36
C HIS A 139 -16.11 10.81 -9.84
N MET A 140 -15.74 10.47 -8.60
CA MET A 140 -16.01 9.15 -8.03
C MET A 140 -17.26 9.19 -7.16
N THR A 141 -18.33 8.49 -7.58
CA THR A 141 -19.49 8.30 -6.72
C THR A 141 -19.22 7.24 -5.65
N ALA A 142 -20.03 7.22 -4.59
CA ALA A 142 -19.90 6.20 -3.55
C ALA A 142 -20.21 4.78 -4.07
N GLU A 143 -21.09 4.65 -5.07
CA GLU A 143 -21.44 3.36 -5.68
C GLU A 143 -20.29 2.84 -6.55
N ASP A 144 -19.74 3.71 -7.42
CA ASP A 144 -18.60 3.36 -8.27
C ASP A 144 -17.37 2.97 -7.43
N TRP A 145 -17.13 3.70 -6.33
CA TRP A 145 -16.06 3.38 -5.40
C TRP A 145 -16.29 2.03 -4.71
N ALA A 146 -17.51 1.76 -4.25
CA ALA A 146 -17.81 0.50 -3.58
C ALA A 146 -17.61 -0.71 -4.51
N GLU A 147 -17.96 -0.59 -5.80
CA GLU A 147 -17.68 -1.63 -6.80
C GLU A 147 -16.17 -1.82 -6.99
N PHE A 148 -15.42 -0.74 -7.20
CA PHE A 148 -13.97 -0.77 -7.34
C PHE A 148 -13.30 -1.43 -6.11
N SER A 149 -13.61 -0.93 -4.91
CA SER A 149 -13.04 -1.41 -3.65
C SER A 149 -13.34 -2.90 -3.43
N GLN A 150 -14.55 -3.38 -3.74
CA GLN A 150 -14.89 -4.80 -3.67
C GLN A 150 -14.03 -5.66 -4.61
N GLN A 151 -13.77 -5.18 -5.83
CA GLN A 151 -12.92 -5.90 -6.78
C GLN A 151 -11.46 -5.96 -6.30
N VAL A 152 -10.93 -4.84 -5.80
CA VAL A 152 -9.58 -4.75 -5.22
C VAL A 152 -9.44 -5.69 -4.01
N ILE A 153 -10.42 -5.70 -3.10
CA ILE A 153 -10.43 -6.60 -1.93
C ILE A 153 -10.47 -8.06 -2.37
N ALA A 154 -11.26 -8.40 -3.38
CA ALA A 154 -11.43 -9.79 -3.84
C ALA A 154 -10.18 -10.36 -4.53
N THR A 155 -9.30 -9.49 -5.03
CA THR A 155 -8.10 -9.86 -5.80
C THR A 155 -6.79 -9.60 -5.05
N SER A 156 -6.85 -8.94 -3.89
CA SER A 156 -5.67 -8.64 -3.08
C SER A 156 -4.85 -9.91 -2.74
N PRO A 157 -3.52 -9.86 -2.84
CA PRO A 157 -2.64 -10.92 -2.36
C PRO A 157 -2.91 -11.29 -0.90
N MET A 158 -2.87 -12.59 -0.61
CA MET A 158 -3.21 -13.14 0.71
C MET A 158 -1.99 -13.51 1.56
N ASP A 159 -0.82 -13.66 0.95
CA ASP A 159 0.41 -13.99 1.66
C ASP A 159 0.80 -12.86 2.61
N ALA A 160 0.91 -13.19 3.90
CA ALA A 160 1.15 -12.24 4.98
C ALA A 160 0.15 -11.06 5.04
N ALA A 161 -1.10 -11.24 4.58
CA ALA A 161 -2.13 -10.20 4.58
C ALA A 161 -2.45 -9.60 5.97
N HIS A 162 -2.08 -10.28 7.07
CA HIS A 162 -2.15 -9.71 8.42
C HIS A 162 -1.31 -8.43 8.56
N LEU A 163 -0.21 -8.31 7.81
CA LEU A 163 0.63 -7.11 7.81
C LEU A 163 -0.12 -5.88 7.30
N LEU A 164 -1.01 -6.03 6.32
CA LEU A 164 -1.84 -4.91 5.81
C LEU A 164 -2.67 -4.30 6.95
N ILE A 165 -3.33 -5.16 7.75
CA ILE A 165 -4.12 -4.75 8.91
C ILE A 165 -3.23 -4.05 9.95
N GLY A 166 -2.06 -4.63 10.26
CA GLY A 166 -1.13 -4.04 11.21
C GLY A 166 -0.59 -2.68 10.78
N PHE A 167 -0.33 -2.48 9.49
CA PHE A 167 0.07 -1.17 8.97
C PHE A 167 -1.07 -0.17 8.98
N PHE A 168 -2.30 -0.57 8.64
CA PHE A 168 -3.47 0.30 8.76
C PHE A 168 -3.65 0.80 10.19
N ASP A 169 -3.58 -0.09 11.18
CA ASP A 169 -3.63 0.29 12.59
C ASP A 169 -2.46 1.21 13.01
N LEU A 170 -1.31 1.13 12.33
CA LEU A 170 -0.11 1.93 12.63
C LEU A 170 -0.18 3.35 12.05
N VAL A 171 -0.83 3.53 10.89
CA VAL A 171 -0.81 4.80 10.14
C VAL A 171 -2.14 5.55 10.16
N GLY A 172 -3.26 4.85 10.30
CA GLY A 172 -4.59 5.42 10.17
C GLY A 172 -5.18 5.96 11.47
N ASP A 173 -6.19 6.85 11.35
CA ASP A 173 -7.07 7.15 12.48
C ASP A 173 -7.85 5.88 12.87
N PRO A 174 -7.92 5.51 14.18
CA PRO A 174 -8.58 4.27 14.58
C PRO A 174 -10.02 4.12 14.11
N ARG A 175 -10.78 5.22 13.95
CA ARG A 175 -12.16 5.15 13.48
C ARG A 175 -12.22 4.88 11.99
N GLU A 176 -11.34 5.53 11.22
CA GLU A 176 -11.23 5.30 9.78
C GLU A 176 -10.79 3.87 9.47
N VAL A 177 -9.82 3.35 10.23
CA VAL A 177 -9.37 1.96 10.10
C VAL A 177 -10.53 0.98 10.34
N GLU A 178 -11.31 1.16 11.40
CA GLU A 178 -12.48 0.31 11.65
C GLU A 178 -13.55 0.42 10.54
N LEU A 179 -13.74 1.61 9.94
CA LEU A 179 -14.63 1.79 8.79
C LEU A 179 -14.15 1.00 7.57
N VAL A 180 -12.86 1.08 7.24
CA VAL A 180 -12.27 0.34 6.11
C VAL A 180 -12.34 -1.17 6.35
N LEU A 181 -11.95 -1.64 7.53
CA LEU A 181 -11.95 -3.07 7.86
C LEU A 181 -13.37 -3.68 7.93
N ALA A 182 -14.40 -2.87 8.12
CA ALA A 182 -15.79 -3.32 8.02
C ALA A 182 -16.16 -3.80 6.60
N GLY A 183 -15.44 -3.34 5.57
CA GLY A 183 -15.60 -3.78 4.17
C GLY A 183 -15.08 -5.19 3.87
N LEU A 184 -14.29 -5.79 4.76
CA LEU A 184 -13.73 -7.13 4.57
C LEU A 184 -14.82 -8.24 4.56
N PRO A 185 -14.58 -9.37 3.89
CA PRO A 185 -15.48 -10.53 3.93
C PRO A 185 -15.55 -11.15 5.35
N GLU A 186 -16.63 -11.86 5.64
CA GLU A 186 -16.96 -12.35 6.99
C GLU A 186 -15.85 -13.22 7.64
N PRO A 187 -15.20 -14.16 6.94
CA PRO A 187 -14.11 -14.92 7.53
C PRO A 187 -12.92 -14.04 7.96
N ALA A 188 -12.60 -13.01 7.17
CA ALA A 188 -11.51 -12.08 7.49
C ALA A 188 -11.88 -11.16 8.66
N ARG A 189 -13.11 -10.63 8.68
CA ARG A 189 -13.61 -9.82 9.81
C ARG A 189 -13.61 -10.59 11.12
N ALA A 190 -14.06 -11.85 11.12
CA ALA A 190 -14.06 -12.70 12.30
C ALA A 190 -12.62 -12.99 12.81
N ALA A 191 -11.63 -13.01 11.91
CA ALA A 191 -10.23 -13.24 12.24
C ALA A 191 -9.45 -12.00 12.70
N LEU A 192 -10.04 -10.79 12.62
CA LEU A 192 -9.33 -9.52 12.92
C LEU A 192 -8.53 -9.51 14.23
N PRO A 193 -9.03 -10.01 15.38
CA PRO A 193 -8.24 -10.03 16.61
C PRO A 193 -6.96 -10.86 16.49
N ILE A 194 -7.00 -11.98 15.75
CA ILE A 194 -5.86 -12.87 15.53
C ILE A 194 -4.87 -12.22 14.55
N LEU A 195 -5.38 -11.65 13.45
CA LEU A 195 -4.56 -10.99 12.43
C LEU A 195 -3.81 -9.79 13.03
N ARG A 196 -4.48 -8.97 13.85
CA ARG A 196 -3.86 -7.85 14.58
C ARG A 196 -2.75 -8.31 15.52
N ALA A 197 -3.01 -9.33 16.34
CA ALA A 197 -2.02 -9.86 17.27
C ALA A 197 -0.79 -10.43 16.53
N GLN A 198 -1.01 -11.09 15.39
CA GLN A 198 0.08 -11.60 14.57
C GLN A 198 0.89 -10.47 13.92
N ALA A 199 0.21 -9.45 13.37
CA ALA A 199 0.88 -8.30 12.79
C ALA A 199 1.67 -7.50 13.82
N GLU A 200 1.15 -7.32 15.03
CA GLU A 200 1.87 -6.64 16.12
C GLU A 200 3.18 -7.37 16.46
N ASN A 201 3.15 -8.71 16.51
CA ASN A 201 4.35 -9.50 16.77
C ASN A 201 5.41 -9.35 15.68
N ASP A 202 5.00 -9.45 14.41
CA ASP A 202 5.92 -9.36 13.28
C ASP A 202 6.49 -7.94 13.11
N LEU A 203 5.64 -6.91 13.25
CA LEU A 203 6.07 -5.52 13.22
C LEU A 203 7.04 -5.19 14.36
N ARG A 204 6.82 -5.74 15.56
CA ARG A 204 7.74 -5.57 16.70
C ARG A 204 9.13 -6.15 16.40
N VAL A 205 9.20 -7.30 15.71
CA VAL A 205 10.47 -7.89 15.27
C VAL A 205 11.16 -7.00 14.24
N LEU A 206 10.42 -6.48 13.25
CA LEU A 206 10.95 -5.60 12.21
C LEU A 206 11.43 -4.25 12.73
N GLN A 207 10.80 -3.75 13.81
CA GLN A 207 11.12 -2.47 14.43
C GLN A 207 12.20 -2.54 15.51
N ALA A 208 12.70 -3.75 15.82
CA ALA A 208 13.73 -3.91 16.84
C ALA A 208 14.98 -3.07 16.53
N SER A 209 15.53 -2.46 17.59
CA SER A 209 16.76 -1.66 17.56
C SER A 209 18.01 -2.53 17.57
#